data_AF-A0A2R5L3U0-F1
#
_entry.id   AF-A0A2R5L3U0-F1
#
_cell.length_a   1.000
_cell.length_b   1.000
_cell.length_c   1.000
_cell.angle_alpha   90.00
_cell.angle_beta   90.00
_cell.angle_gamma   90.00
#
_symmetry.space_group_name_H-M   'P 1'
#
loop_
_entity.id
_entity.type
_entity.pdbx_description
1 polymer ?
#
loop_
_entity_poly.entity_id
_entity_poly.type
_entity_poly.pdbx_seq_one_letter_code
_entity_poly.pdbx_strand_id
1 'polypeptide(L)'
;MSVQLGNVKRSRPQKHQNERAFKNTLHDTSGQTKKIIALKIVNVCVRCKEKIEWKIKYKKYKPLTVPRKCVKCEGKTVKRAYHITCDNCVRELKICGKCGTKEDLVLQSDNEDESNSNC
;
A
#
# COMPACT_ATOMS: atom_id res chain seq x y z
N MET A 1 47.00 -15.79 5.02
CA MET A 1 45.56 -15.87 4.71
C MET A 1 44.94 -14.51 4.97
N SER A 2 44.69 -13.68 3.95
CA SER A 2 44.04 -12.38 4.13
C SER A 2 42.51 -12.54 4.03
N VAL A 3 41.82 -12.20 5.11
CA VAL A 3 40.36 -12.12 5.20
C VAL A 3 39.96 -10.64 5.16
N GLN A 4 40.13 -9.99 4.01
CA GLN A 4 39.69 -8.60 3.85
C GLN A 4 38.42 -8.53 3.01
N LEU A 5 37.29 -8.30 3.67
CA LEU A 5 35.99 -8.03 3.06
C LEU A 5 36.03 -6.69 2.32
N GLY A 6 36.16 -6.75 0.99
CA GLY A 6 35.30 -6.01 0.05
C GLY A 6 35.12 -4.49 0.18
N ASN A 7 36.05 -3.74 0.77
CA ASN A 7 35.98 -2.27 0.85
C ASN A 7 36.36 -1.56 -0.47
N VAL A 8 36.04 -2.16 -1.62
CA VAL A 8 36.25 -1.54 -2.93
C VAL A 8 34.97 -0.82 -3.32
N LYS A 9 34.94 0.50 -3.15
CA LYS A 9 33.90 1.34 -3.73
C LYS A 9 33.88 1.06 -5.24
N ARG A 10 32.83 0.41 -5.74
CA ARG A 10 32.67 0.15 -7.18
C ARG A 10 32.68 1.49 -7.92
N SER A 11 33.66 1.69 -8.81
CA SER A 11 33.76 2.88 -9.66
C SER A 11 32.79 2.85 -10.84
N ARG A 12 32.45 1.64 -11.31
CA ARG A 12 31.57 1.42 -12.46
C ARG A 12 30.11 1.27 -12.04
N PRO A 13 29.15 1.84 -12.79
CA PRO A 13 27.73 1.62 -12.55
C PRO A 13 27.35 0.15 -12.76
N GLN A 14 26.16 -0.21 -12.27
CA GLN A 14 25.58 -1.53 -12.46
C GLN A 14 25.49 -1.82 -13.98
N LYS A 15 26.05 -2.95 -14.43
CA LYS A 15 26.08 -3.31 -15.87
C LYS A 15 24.68 -3.41 -16.49
N HIS A 16 23.70 -3.84 -15.70
CA HIS A 16 22.32 -4.06 -16.13
C HIS A 16 21.40 -3.07 -15.42
N GLN A 17 21.37 -1.83 -15.90
CA GLN A 17 20.42 -0.81 -15.46
C GLN A 17 19.18 -0.84 -16.34
N ASN A 18 18.03 -0.54 -15.74
CA ASN A 18 16.80 -0.40 -16.50
C ASN A 18 16.86 0.91 -17.31
N GLU A 19 16.67 0.85 -18.62
CA GLU A 19 16.60 2.05 -19.48
C GLU A 19 15.37 2.91 -19.18
N ARG A 20 14.27 2.27 -18.78
CA ARG A 20 12.99 2.92 -18.46
C ARG A 20 12.44 2.43 -17.14
N ALA A 21 11.73 3.32 -16.44
CA ALA A 21 11.01 2.96 -15.23
C ALA A 21 9.91 1.94 -15.53
N PHE A 22 9.66 1.04 -14.58
CA PHE A 22 8.58 0.07 -14.67
C PHE A 22 7.22 0.78 -14.76
N LYS A 23 6.43 0.44 -15.77
CA LYS A 23 5.06 0.92 -15.97
C LYS A 23 4.10 -0.26 -15.96
N ASN A 24 3.17 -0.25 -15.01
CA ASN A 24 2.18 -1.32 -14.82
C ASN A 24 1.32 -1.53 -16.09
N THR A 25 0.94 -0.43 -16.75
CA THR A 25 0.03 -0.40 -17.90
C THR A 25 0.64 -0.80 -19.23
N LEU A 26 1.96 -1.04 -19.31
CA LEU A 26 2.66 -1.22 -20.60
C LEU A 26 2.25 -2.50 -21.34
N HIS A 27 1.96 -3.58 -20.62
CA HIS A 27 1.66 -4.90 -21.20
C HIS A 27 0.35 -5.51 -20.69
N ASP A 28 -0.27 -4.90 -19.69
CA ASP A 28 -1.45 -5.42 -19.02
C ASP A 28 -2.42 -4.28 -18.78
N THR A 29 -3.50 -4.30 -19.56
CA THR A 29 -4.56 -3.31 -19.56
C THR A 29 -5.85 -3.86 -18.97
N SER A 30 -5.75 -4.98 -18.23
CA SER A 30 -6.91 -5.64 -17.63
C SER A 30 -7.70 -4.70 -16.71
N GLY A 31 -9.02 -4.88 -16.69
CA GLY A 31 -9.92 -4.07 -15.85
C GLY A 31 -9.59 -4.18 -14.36
N GLN A 32 -9.10 -5.33 -13.91
CA GLN A 32 -8.66 -5.53 -12.51
C GLN A 32 -7.47 -4.63 -12.17
N THR A 33 -6.47 -4.55 -13.05
CA THR A 33 -5.30 -3.70 -12.84
C THR A 33 -5.68 -2.22 -12.80
N LYS A 34 -6.60 -1.78 -13.67
CA LYS A 34 -7.17 -0.42 -13.63
C LYS A 34 -7.86 -0.12 -12.30
N LYS A 35 -8.69 -1.04 -11.80
CA LYS A 35 -9.35 -0.94 -10.49
C LYS A 35 -8.32 -0.80 -9.36
N ILE A 36 -7.26 -1.62 -9.37
CA ILE A 36 -6.20 -1.58 -8.35
C ILE A 36 -5.42 -0.26 -8.38
N ILE A 37 -5.11 0.28 -9.56
CA ILE A 37 -4.42 1.57 -9.71
C ILE A 37 -5.28 2.73 -9.20
N ALA A 38 -6.60 2.67 -9.42
CA ALA A 38 -7.55 3.69 -8.97
C ALA A 38 -7.87 3.62 -7.46
N LEU A 39 -7.39 2.61 -6.72
CA LEU A 39 -7.67 2.47 -5.29
C LEU A 39 -7.06 3.64 -4.50
N LYS A 40 -7.92 4.41 -3.84
CA LYS A 40 -7.51 5.44 -2.87
C LYS A 40 -7.06 4.76 -1.56
N ILE A 41 -5.81 5.00 -1.17
CA ILE A 41 -5.26 4.53 0.11
C ILE A 41 -5.52 5.61 1.16
N VAL A 42 -6.42 5.30 2.10
CA VAL A 42 -6.88 6.22 3.16
C VAL A 42 -6.61 5.61 4.54
N ASN A 43 -6.64 6.43 5.61
CA ASN A 43 -6.56 5.98 7.00
C ASN A 43 -5.25 5.26 7.38
N VAL A 44 -4.14 5.64 6.74
CA VAL A 44 -2.81 5.02 6.88
C VAL A 44 -1.76 6.13 7.00
N CYS A 45 -0.71 5.92 7.80
CA CYS A 45 0.41 6.86 7.90
C CYS A 45 1.22 6.94 6.59
N VAL A 46 1.95 8.05 6.39
CA VAL A 46 2.75 8.32 5.17
C VAL A 46 3.62 7.12 4.77
N ARG A 47 4.41 6.60 5.73
CA ARG A 47 5.30 5.45 5.50
C ARG A 47 4.56 4.19 5.04
N CYS A 48 3.38 3.95 5.60
CA CYS A 48 2.60 2.77 5.24
C CYS A 48 1.87 2.95 3.90
N LYS A 49 1.48 4.18 3.56
CA LYS A 49 0.91 4.56 2.26
C LYS A 49 1.91 4.25 1.14
N GLU A 50 3.15 4.74 1.24
CA GLU A 50 4.22 4.47 0.27
C GLU A 50 4.44 2.97 0.05
N LYS A 51 4.43 2.17 1.12
CA LYS A 51 4.56 0.70 1.03
C LYS A 51 3.41 0.07 0.24
N ILE A 52 2.19 0.58 0.35
CA ILE A 52 1.02 0.06 -0.38
C ILE A 52 1.05 0.56 -1.83
N GLU A 53 1.36 1.84 -2.06
CA GLU A 53 1.53 2.42 -3.40
C GLU A 53 2.60 1.70 -4.20
N TRP A 54 3.73 1.37 -3.56
CA TRP A 54 4.77 0.57 -4.18
C TRP A 54 4.25 -0.81 -4.62
N LYS A 55 3.45 -1.47 -3.78
CA LYS A 55 2.83 -2.76 -4.15
C LYS A 55 1.89 -2.60 -5.35
N ILE A 56 1.12 -1.52 -5.43
CA ILE A 56 0.24 -1.22 -6.57
C ILE A 56 1.08 -0.95 -7.83
N LYS A 57 2.10 -0.10 -7.72
CA LYS A 57 2.99 0.30 -8.82
C LYS A 57 3.68 -0.90 -9.47
N TYR A 58 4.10 -1.88 -8.66
CA TYR A 58 4.85 -3.06 -9.12
C TYR A 58 4.00 -4.35 -9.25
N LYS A 59 2.67 -4.25 -9.32
CA LYS A 59 1.75 -5.41 -9.42
C LYS A 59 1.91 -6.46 -8.30
N LYS A 60 2.38 -6.05 -7.13
CA LYS A 60 2.54 -6.91 -5.94
C LYS A 60 1.38 -6.77 -4.95
N TYR A 61 0.32 -6.05 -5.33
CA TYR A 61 -0.87 -5.84 -4.53
C TYR A 61 -1.79 -7.07 -4.63
N LYS A 62 -2.14 -7.65 -3.48
CA LYS A 62 -3.06 -8.79 -3.37
C LYS A 62 -4.34 -8.31 -2.69
N PRO A 63 -5.49 -8.24 -3.39
CA PRO A 63 -6.76 -7.91 -2.76
C PRO A 63 -7.19 -9.02 -1.80
N LEU A 64 -8.06 -8.68 -0.86
CA LEU A 64 -8.70 -9.66 0.02
C LEU A 64 -9.88 -10.29 -0.71
N THR A 65 -10.02 -11.61 -0.61
CA THR A 65 -11.22 -12.33 -1.05
C THR A 65 -12.30 -12.35 0.03
N VAL A 66 -11.88 -12.40 1.30
CA VAL A 66 -12.74 -12.45 2.49
C VAL A 66 -12.26 -11.39 3.48
N PRO A 67 -13.15 -10.71 4.22
CA PRO A 67 -12.75 -9.75 5.24
C PRO A 67 -11.91 -10.40 6.35
N ARG A 68 -10.89 -9.66 6.80
CA ARG A 68 -9.96 -10.11 7.85
C ARG A 68 -10.45 -9.72 9.25
N LYS A 69 -10.01 -10.45 10.27
CA LYS A 69 -10.21 -10.11 11.69
C LYS A 69 -9.49 -8.80 12.04
N CYS A 70 -10.19 -7.88 12.68
CA CYS A 70 -9.64 -6.64 13.22
C CYS A 70 -8.85 -6.93 14.51
N VAL A 71 -7.69 -6.29 14.69
CA VAL A 71 -6.87 -6.44 15.91
C VAL A 71 -7.48 -5.73 17.13
N LYS A 72 -8.38 -4.76 16.93
CA LYS A 72 -8.95 -3.94 18.01
C LYS A 72 -10.32 -4.42 18.49
N CYS A 73 -11.27 -4.60 17.56
CA CYS A 73 -12.62 -5.05 17.89
C CYS A 73 -12.84 -6.55 17.68
N GLU A 74 -11.82 -7.27 17.18
CA GLU A 74 -11.88 -8.72 16.94
C GLU A 74 -12.94 -9.21 15.94
N GLY A 75 -13.75 -8.33 15.37
CA GLY A 75 -14.70 -8.66 14.31
C GLY A 75 -14.02 -8.89 12.95
N LYS A 76 -14.65 -9.68 12.08
CA LYS A 76 -14.26 -9.85 10.66
C LYS A 76 -14.71 -8.65 9.81
N THR A 77 -14.23 -7.46 10.15
CA THR A 77 -14.71 -6.18 9.59
C THR A 77 -13.67 -5.48 8.71
N VAL A 78 -12.45 -6.03 8.58
CA VAL A 78 -11.39 -5.44 7.76
C VAL A 78 -11.60 -5.80 6.29
N LYS A 79 -12.10 -4.83 5.51
CA LYS A 79 -12.38 -5.01 4.07
C LYS A 79 -11.21 -4.62 3.17
N ARG A 80 -10.33 -3.72 3.61
CA ARG A 80 -9.19 -3.24 2.80
C ARG A 80 -7.97 -4.15 2.96
N ALA A 81 -7.29 -4.47 1.85
CA ALA A 81 -6.10 -5.30 1.91
C ALA A 81 -4.95 -4.61 2.64
N TYR A 82 -4.11 -5.39 3.29
CA TYR A 82 -2.97 -4.93 4.12
C TYR A 82 -3.33 -4.08 5.34
N HIS A 83 -4.61 -3.98 5.70
CA HIS A 83 -5.05 -3.36 6.94
C HIS A 83 -5.14 -4.43 8.05
N ILE A 84 -4.84 -4.03 9.28
CA ILE A 84 -4.95 -4.87 10.49
C ILE A 84 -6.10 -4.39 11.39
N THR A 85 -6.52 -3.14 11.25
CA THR A 85 -7.65 -2.56 11.97
C THR A 85 -8.75 -2.16 10.99
N CYS A 86 -10.00 -2.23 11.45
CA CYS A 86 -11.16 -1.80 10.67
C CYS A 86 -11.31 -0.28 10.70
N ASP A 87 -12.13 0.25 9.80
CA ASP A 87 -12.32 1.70 9.66
C ASP A 87 -12.90 2.35 10.91
N ASN A 88 -13.84 1.70 11.59
CA ASN A 88 -14.43 2.23 12.83
C ASN A 88 -13.36 2.42 13.91
N CYS A 89 -12.55 1.38 14.17
CA CYS A 89 -11.47 1.46 15.15
C CYS A 89 -10.39 2.48 14.77
N VAL A 90 -10.14 2.70 13.47
CA VAL A 90 -9.21 3.74 13.04
C VAL A 90 -9.76 5.13 13.32
N ARG A 91 -11.05 5.38 13.05
CA ARG A 91 -11.70 6.67 13.32
C ARG A 91 -11.76 6.99 14.81
N GLU A 92 -12.15 6.01 15.63
CA GLU A 92 -12.27 6.17 17.08
C GLU A 92 -10.91 6.38 17.77
N LEU A 93 -9.92 5.55 17.43
CA LEU A 93 -8.62 5.55 18.12
C LEU A 93 -7.57 6.45 17.44
N LYS A 94 -7.87 6.99 16.25
CA LYS A 94 -6.96 7.79 15.41
C LYS A 94 -5.60 7.12 15.23
N ILE A 95 -5.62 5.84 14.83
CA ILE A 95 -4.42 5.03 14.58
C ILE A 95 -4.31 4.61 13.13
N CYS A 96 -3.10 4.30 12.66
CA CYS A 96 -2.89 3.81 11.31
C CYS A 96 -3.54 2.44 11.09
N GLY A 97 -4.34 2.32 10.02
CA GLY A 97 -5.04 1.10 9.62
C GLY A 97 -4.17 -0.13 9.39
N LYS A 98 -2.87 0.08 9.12
CA LYS A 98 -1.91 -0.98 8.76
C LYS A 98 -0.93 -1.35 9.86
N CYS A 99 -0.36 -0.38 10.56
CA CYS A 99 0.64 -0.63 11.62
C CYS A 99 0.12 -0.39 13.04
N GLY A 100 -1.05 0.25 13.20
CA GLY A 100 -1.65 0.50 14.51
C GLY A 100 -0.95 1.57 15.35
N THR A 101 0.04 2.28 14.79
CA THR A 101 0.72 3.41 15.46
C THR A 101 -0.09 4.70 15.31
N LYS A 102 0.08 5.63 16.27
CA LYS A 102 -0.57 6.95 16.32
C LYS A 102 0.21 8.04 15.56
N GLU A 103 1.08 7.66 14.62
CA GLU A 103 1.82 8.62 13.80
C GLU A 103 0.87 9.43 12.90
N ASP A 104 1.30 10.63 12.49
CA ASP A 104 0.55 11.55 11.62
C ASP A 104 -0.17 10.79 10.50
N LEU A 105 -1.48 10.68 10.66
CA LEU A 105 -2.35 10.10 9.66
C LEU A 105 -2.41 11.09 8.51
N VAL A 106 -2.28 10.57 7.28
CA VAL A 106 -2.65 11.34 6.10
C VAL A 106 -4.16 11.48 6.13
N LEU A 107 -4.66 12.51 6.81
CA LEU A 107 -6.03 12.96 6.70
C LEU A 107 -6.18 13.48 5.28
N GLN A 108 -6.90 12.75 4.42
CA GLN A 108 -7.40 13.34 3.19
C GLN A 108 -8.55 14.24 3.64
N SER A 109 -8.47 15.54 3.32
CA SER A 109 -9.62 16.44 3.41
C SER A 109 -10.75 15.83 2.58
N ASP A 110 -11.83 15.46 3.25
CA ASP A 110 -13.04 14.95 2.64
C ASP A 110 -13.63 16.07 1.76
N ASN A 111 -13.34 16.05 0.47
CA ASN A 111 -14.33 16.53 -0.50
C ASN A 111 -15.20 15.30 -0.77
N GLU A 112 -16.40 15.38 -0.22
CA GLU A 112 -17.47 14.40 -0.31
C GLU A 112 -17.72 14.01 -1.76
N ASP A 113 -17.70 12.70 -2.04
CA ASP A 113 -18.40 12.11 -3.17
C ASP A 113 -19.02 10.80 -2.68
N GLU A 114 -20.00 10.93 -1.80
CA GLU A 114 -21.15 10.02 -1.77
C GLU A 114 -22.00 10.34 -3.01
N SER A 115 -21.84 9.58 -4.09
CA SER A 115 -22.91 9.42 -5.07
C SER A 115 -22.82 8.10 -5.81
N ASN A 116 -23.87 7.30 -5.58
CA ASN A 116 -24.42 6.18 -6.34
C ASN A 116 -23.80 4.79 -6.06
N SER A 117 -24.40 3.92 -5.24
CA SER A 117 -25.80 3.43 -5.25
C SER A 117 -26.25 2.95 -6.64
N ASN A 118 -26.37 1.62 -6.77
CA ASN A 118 -27.04 0.82 -7.79
C ASN A 118 -26.76 1.07 -9.27
N CYS A 119 -26.12 0.08 -9.91
CA CYS A 119 -26.80 -0.77 -10.91
C CYS A 119 -26.14 -2.15 -10.97
#